data_AF-A0A2S8RT40-F1
#
_entry.id   AF-A0A2S8RT40-F1
#
_cell.length_a   1.000
_cell.length_b   1.000
_cell.length_c   1.000
_cell.angle_alpha   90.00
_cell.angle_beta   90.00
_cell.angle_gamma   90.00
#
_symmetry.space_group_name_H-M   'P 1'
#
loop_
_entity.id
_entity.type
_entity.pdbx_description
1 polymer ?
#
loop_
_entity_poly.entity_id
_entity_poly.type
_entity_poly.pdbx_seq_one_letter_code
_entity_poly.pdbx_strand_id
1 'polypeptide(L)'
;MSFAPLALPSLANVPGAYTISSGESFAYPLAMSLLESGVIAAEDVARRPRSEMAVATAALTRHWNRITEGMHMFDWNLRLEQEPAGYPFEPAKRTDQLWAMIQTTRGPVSCKQVCIGGAITELERVREGLGQTLLAALYDAFHMLPTVCSPEYTFWLAQHTYWYGESDEKYAVEEAMAMHDCKSREELVDTFDFFTHEKFFAEMPKWAARPERVLSRHQVRRAAARDDFAREVVGAMDSIWNIVQFYGPFAEVGTGGAGLDAIDLALVVRWQEEDVCGRVIDDFLQYVADSEELLLASSVTSLKVDGGDIATWLKQMEATAMLAKAVEYLLNMLGRDEFQTKTLVRVFA
;
A
#
# COMPACT_ATOMS: atom_id res chain seq x y z
N MET A 1 -27.61 -30.42 24.02
CA MET A 1 -26.55 -29.51 24.47
C MET A 1 -26.37 -28.46 23.39
N SER A 2 -26.70 -27.20 23.70
CA SER A 2 -26.64 -26.08 22.76
C SER A 2 -25.25 -25.46 22.84
N PHE A 3 -24.52 -25.44 21.72
CA PHE A 3 -23.31 -24.64 21.58
C PHE A 3 -23.74 -23.20 21.28
N ALA A 4 -23.58 -22.31 22.26
CA ALA A 4 -23.63 -20.89 22.00
C ALA A 4 -22.36 -20.53 21.20
N PRO A 5 -22.45 -19.91 20.02
CA PRO A 5 -21.26 -19.39 19.35
C PRO A 5 -20.66 -18.30 20.25
N LEU A 6 -19.39 -18.46 20.62
CA LEU A 6 -18.57 -17.40 21.20
C LEU A 6 -18.60 -16.23 20.21
N ALA A 7 -19.44 -15.23 20.48
CA ALA A 7 -19.42 -13.98 19.75
C ALA A 7 -18.05 -13.33 20.03
N LEU A 8 -17.17 -13.37 19.03
CA LEU A 8 -15.96 -12.57 19.05
C LEU A 8 -16.41 -11.10 19.20
N PRO A 9 -15.85 -10.34 20.17
CA PRO A 9 -16.23 -8.96 20.33
C PRO A 9 -15.89 -8.20 19.04
N SER A 10 -16.90 -7.55 18.47
CA SER A 10 -16.73 -6.62 17.35
C SER A 10 -15.80 -5.49 17.77
N LEU A 11 -14.62 -5.43 17.16
CA LEU A 11 -13.61 -4.38 17.31
C LEU A 11 -13.94 -3.14 16.45
N ALA A 12 -15.23 -2.85 16.23
CA ALA A 12 -15.67 -1.75 15.36
C ALA A 12 -15.31 -0.33 15.87
N ASN A 13 -14.63 -0.22 17.01
CA ASN A 13 -14.22 1.04 17.63
C ASN A 13 -12.70 1.09 17.95
N VAL A 14 -11.84 0.34 17.23
CA VAL A 14 -10.40 0.49 17.43
C VAL A 14 -9.94 1.73 16.65
N PRO A 15 -9.57 2.84 17.33
CA PRO A 15 -8.94 3.98 16.67
C PRO A 15 -7.57 3.54 16.11
N GLY A 16 -6.97 4.31 15.20
CA GLY A 16 -5.60 4.05 14.74
C GLY A 16 -4.66 3.80 15.93
N ALA A 17 -4.23 2.55 16.10
CA ALA A 17 -3.66 2.06 17.35
C ALA A 17 -2.13 1.99 17.27
N TYR A 18 -1.48 3.12 17.50
CA TYR A 18 -0.03 3.17 17.55
C TYR A 18 0.57 2.39 18.73
N THR A 19 1.78 1.87 18.55
CA THR A 19 2.53 1.12 19.58
C THR A 19 3.99 1.57 19.57
N ILE A 20 4.59 1.71 20.76
CA ILE A 20 6.02 1.98 20.95
C ILE A 20 6.66 0.80 21.66
N SER A 21 7.67 0.18 21.05
CA SER A 21 8.47 -0.91 21.60
C SER A 21 9.90 -0.40 21.87
N SER A 22 10.19 0.02 23.10
CA SER A 22 11.53 0.56 23.46
C SER A 22 11.85 0.39 24.96
N GLY A 23 13.14 0.42 25.32
CA GLY A 23 13.62 0.41 26.71
C GLY A 23 13.45 1.75 27.45
N GLU A 24 13.53 1.73 28.79
CA GLU A 24 13.32 2.91 29.66
C GLU A 24 14.26 4.09 29.34
N SER A 25 15.46 3.84 28.83
CA SER A 25 16.46 4.88 28.49
C SER A 25 16.06 5.78 27.31
N PHE A 26 15.07 5.37 26.52
CA PHE A 26 14.66 6.05 25.29
C PHE A 26 13.47 7.00 25.45
N ALA A 27 12.65 6.76 26.47
CA ALA A 27 11.41 7.50 26.69
C ALA A 27 11.64 9.01 26.90
N TYR A 28 12.70 9.37 27.62
CA TYR A 28 13.02 10.76 27.92
C TYR A 28 13.50 11.55 26.69
N PRO A 29 14.51 11.10 25.91
CA PRO A 29 14.91 11.79 24.68
C PRO A 29 13.77 12.02 23.69
N LEU A 30 12.91 11.00 23.49
CA LEU A 30 11.75 11.11 22.62
C LEU A 30 10.75 12.18 23.14
N ALA A 31 10.37 12.10 24.41
CA ALA A 31 9.43 13.06 24.99
C ALA A 31 9.96 14.50 24.95
N MET A 32 11.25 14.69 25.21
CA MET A 32 11.90 16.00 25.11
C MET A 32 11.87 16.55 23.68
N SER A 33 12.25 15.74 22.69
CA SER A 33 12.22 16.14 21.28
C SER A 33 10.82 16.50 20.80
N LEU A 34 9.81 15.71 21.16
CA LEU A 34 8.41 15.99 20.84
C LEU A 34 7.88 17.25 21.53
N LEU A 35 8.38 17.56 22.73
CA LEU A 35 8.05 18.80 23.44
C LEU A 35 8.70 20.02 22.77
N GLU A 36 10.00 19.95 22.49
CA GLU A 36 10.76 21.04 21.87
C GLU A 36 10.28 21.36 20.45
N SER A 37 9.83 20.34 19.71
CA SER A 37 9.26 20.50 18.37
C SER A 37 7.77 20.86 18.35
N GLY A 38 7.12 20.97 19.52
CA GLY A 38 5.73 21.38 19.65
C GLY A 38 4.70 20.31 19.29
N VAL A 39 5.10 19.03 19.17
CA VAL A 39 4.18 17.90 19.00
C VAL A 39 3.41 17.62 20.29
N ILE A 40 4.09 17.68 21.44
CA ILE A 40 3.42 17.64 22.75
C ILE A 40 2.83 19.02 23.04
N ALA A 41 1.50 19.06 23.14
CA ALA A 41 0.74 20.25 23.46
C ALA A 41 0.30 20.28 24.93
N ALA A 42 -0.18 21.44 25.40
CA ALA A 42 -0.66 21.60 26.78
C ALA A 42 -1.79 20.62 27.16
N GLU A 43 -2.60 20.21 26.18
CA GLU A 43 -3.66 19.22 26.38
C GLU A 43 -3.14 17.82 26.70
N ASP A 44 -1.97 17.45 26.18
CA ASP A 44 -1.35 16.13 26.40
C ASP A 44 -0.82 15.97 27.84
N VAL A 45 -0.59 17.09 28.53
CA VAL A 45 -0.12 17.16 29.93
C VAL A 45 -1.19 17.68 30.89
N ALA A 46 -2.41 17.94 30.42
CA ALA A 46 -3.51 18.46 31.24
C ALA A 46 -3.88 17.51 32.40
N ARG A 47 -3.66 16.21 32.19
CA ARG A 47 -3.60 15.21 33.27
C ARG A 47 -2.15 14.82 33.46
N ARG A 48 -1.72 14.71 34.72
CA ARG A 48 -0.35 14.30 35.06
C ARG A 48 -0.04 12.94 34.40
N PRO A 49 0.91 12.87 33.45
CA PRO A 49 1.24 11.62 32.78
C PRO A 49 1.92 10.65 33.74
N ARG A 50 1.76 9.34 33.49
CA ARG A 50 2.33 8.28 34.32
C ARG A 50 3.84 8.07 34.05
N SER A 51 4.31 8.45 32.87
CA SER A 51 5.70 8.39 32.42
C SER A 51 5.92 9.28 31.20
N GLU A 52 7.19 9.53 30.85
CA GLU A 52 7.63 10.22 29.63
C GLU A 52 7.12 9.49 28.38
N MET A 53 7.16 8.16 28.42
CA MET A 53 6.63 7.34 27.33
C MET A 53 5.13 7.57 27.16
N ALA A 54 4.37 7.64 28.25
CA ALA A 54 2.92 7.83 28.19
C ALA A 54 2.52 9.17 27.58
N VAL A 55 3.27 10.25 27.83
CA VAL A 55 2.97 11.56 27.21
C VAL A 55 3.37 11.59 25.73
N ALA A 56 4.54 11.03 25.36
CA ALA A 56 4.94 10.91 23.96
C ALA A 56 3.92 10.11 23.15
N THR A 57 3.49 8.98 23.74
CA THR A 57 2.45 8.09 23.24
C THR A 57 1.16 8.87 22.97
N ALA A 58 0.61 9.54 23.98
CA ALA A 58 -0.63 10.32 23.85
C ALA A 58 -0.55 11.41 22.76
N ALA A 59 0.54 12.16 22.70
CA ALA A 59 0.73 13.21 21.70
C ALA A 59 0.81 12.65 20.27
N LEU A 60 1.56 11.56 20.08
CA LEU A 60 1.71 10.91 18.78
C LEU A 60 0.38 10.34 18.27
N THR A 61 -0.42 9.70 19.13
CA THR A 61 -1.77 9.25 18.73
C THR A 61 -2.70 10.39 18.38
N ARG A 62 -2.70 11.47 19.15
CA ARG A 62 -3.51 12.65 18.82
C ARG A 62 -3.16 13.18 17.43
N HIS A 63 -1.87 13.31 17.13
CA HIS A 63 -1.40 13.74 15.82
C HIS A 63 -1.74 12.73 14.71
N TRP A 64 -1.48 11.45 14.95
CA TRP A 64 -1.74 10.40 13.97
C TRP A 64 -3.22 10.27 13.62
N ASN A 65 -4.10 10.31 14.63
CA ASN A 65 -5.55 10.29 14.42
C ASN A 65 -6.02 11.48 13.58
N ARG A 66 -5.40 12.66 13.72
CA ARG A 66 -5.72 13.83 12.90
C ARG A 66 -5.27 13.64 11.44
N ILE A 67 -4.08 13.06 11.25
CA ILE A 67 -3.55 12.74 9.91
C ILE A 67 -4.52 11.77 9.22
N THR A 68 -4.90 10.69 9.90
CA THR A 68 -5.73 9.61 9.34
C THR A 68 -7.24 9.86 9.39
N GLU A 69 -7.68 10.97 9.98
CA GLU A 69 -9.10 11.31 10.11
C GLU A 69 -9.78 11.37 8.74
N GLY A 70 -10.87 10.61 8.57
CA GLY A 70 -11.64 10.56 7.32
C GLY A 70 -11.02 9.71 6.21
N MET A 71 -9.95 8.96 6.49
CA MET A 71 -9.49 7.90 5.59
C MET A 71 -10.39 6.67 5.77
N HIS A 72 -10.72 6.02 4.65
CA HIS A 72 -11.68 4.93 4.61
C HIS A 72 -11.14 3.69 3.90
N MET A 73 -10.22 3.81 2.95
CA MET A 73 -9.61 2.68 2.27
C MET A 73 -8.25 2.31 2.87
N PHE A 74 -7.44 3.32 3.14
CA PHE A 74 -6.15 3.17 3.77
C PHE A 74 -6.31 3.02 5.28
N ASP A 75 -5.88 1.87 5.79
CA ASP A 75 -5.88 1.56 7.22
C ASP A 75 -4.47 1.74 7.80
N TRP A 76 -4.05 3.00 7.95
CA TRP A 76 -2.69 3.30 8.39
C TRP A 76 -2.55 3.28 9.91
N ASN A 77 -1.77 2.32 10.40
CA ASN A 77 -1.36 2.24 11.79
C ASN A 77 0.14 2.54 11.95
N LEU A 78 0.47 3.54 12.76
CA LEU A 78 1.86 3.93 13.04
C LEU A 78 2.46 3.09 14.16
N ARG A 79 3.58 2.42 13.92
CA ARG A 79 4.39 1.77 14.95
C ARG A 79 5.78 2.38 14.97
N LEU A 80 6.27 2.67 16.17
CA LEU A 80 7.58 3.27 16.38
C LEU A 80 8.49 2.27 17.09
N GLU A 81 9.59 1.87 16.47
CA GLU A 81 10.51 0.86 17.01
C GLU A 81 11.96 1.30 16.92
N GLN A 82 12.75 1.04 17.96
CA GLN A 82 14.21 1.24 17.87
C GLN A 82 14.91 0.10 17.11
N GLU A 83 14.31 -1.09 17.15
CA GLU A 83 14.83 -2.33 16.59
C GLU A 83 13.70 -3.03 15.83
N PRO A 84 13.49 -2.71 14.54
CA PRO A 84 12.48 -3.37 13.73
C PRO A 84 12.87 -4.83 13.55
N ALA A 85 11.89 -5.72 13.70
CA ALA A 85 12.08 -7.16 13.44
C ALA A 85 12.45 -7.40 11.97
N GLY A 86 13.24 -8.45 11.70
CA GLY A 86 13.56 -8.91 10.34
C GLY A 86 14.85 -8.37 9.71
N TYR A 87 15.64 -7.56 10.42
CA TYR A 87 16.96 -7.14 9.92
C TYR A 87 18.01 -8.25 10.13
N PRO A 88 18.76 -8.66 9.08
CA PRO A 88 19.76 -9.75 9.14
C PRO A 88 20.97 -9.44 10.04
N PHE A 89 21.19 -8.17 10.34
CA PHE A 89 22.20 -7.72 11.28
C PHE A 89 21.47 -6.96 12.37
N GLU A 90 21.64 -7.36 13.64
CA GLU A 90 21.30 -6.48 14.78
C GLU A 90 21.97 -5.13 14.50
N PRO A 91 21.22 -4.09 14.06
CA PRO A 91 21.84 -2.81 13.82
C PRO A 91 22.32 -2.38 15.19
N ALA A 92 23.64 -2.19 15.38
CA ALA A 92 24.21 -1.81 16.66
C ALA A 92 23.32 -0.74 17.30
N LYS A 93 22.71 -1.03 18.46
CA LYS A 93 21.59 -0.26 19.02
C LYS A 93 21.82 1.24 18.81
N ARG A 94 21.14 1.82 17.84
CA ARG A 94 21.25 3.25 17.55
C ARG A 94 20.33 3.96 18.52
N THR A 95 20.92 4.49 19.59
CA THR A 95 20.18 5.18 20.65
C THR A 95 19.55 6.48 20.19
N ASP A 96 19.94 6.98 19.01
CA ASP A 96 19.54 8.24 18.39
C ASP A 96 18.53 8.08 17.23
N GLN A 97 18.20 6.84 16.85
CA GLN A 97 17.30 6.56 15.73
C GLN A 97 16.07 5.77 16.17
N LEU A 98 14.99 5.97 15.42
CA LEU A 98 13.76 5.23 15.55
C LEU A 98 13.13 5.02 14.18
N TRP A 99 12.52 3.86 13.99
CA TRP A 99 11.85 3.47 12.77
C TRP A 99 10.36 3.74 12.90
N ALA A 100 9.85 4.63 12.03
CA ALA A 100 8.43 4.84 11.84
C ALA A 100 7.91 3.85 10.80
N MET A 101 7.08 2.93 11.23
CA MET A 101 6.49 1.87 10.41
C MET A 101 5.00 2.12 10.23
N ILE A 102 4.50 2.00 9.01
CA ILE A 102 3.06 2.04 8.72
C ILE A 102 2.61 0.64 8.37
N GLN A 103 1.71 0.09 9.18
CA GLN A 103 1.14 -1.25 9.01
C GLN A 103 -0.39 -1.17 9.05
N THR A 104 -1.07 -2.22 8.60
CA THR A 104 -2.53 -2.37 8.71
C THR A 104 -2.93 -2.87 10.09
N THR A 105 -4.11 -2.50 10.58
CA THR A 105 -4.50 -2.75 11.99
C THR A 105 -4.78 -4.21 12.31
N ARG A 106 -5.09 -5.03 11.31
CA ARG A 106 -5.45 -6.45 11.47
C ARG A 106 -4.33 -7.41 11.05
N GLY A 107 -3.11 -6.89 10.91
CA GLY A 107 -1.93 -7.66 10.53
C GLY A 107 -1.69 -7.66 9.01
N PRO A 108 -0.58 -8.26 8.54
CA PRO A 108 -0.12 -8.15 7.16
C PRO A 108 -1.21 -8.45 6.13
N VAL A 109 -1.30 -7.60 5.10
CA VAL A 109 -2.23 -7.74 3.95
C VAL A 109 -3.71 -7.69 4.36
N SER A 110 -4.02 -7.16 5.55
CA SER A 110 -5.41 -6.93 5.99
C SER A 110 -6.06 -5.67 5.40
N CYS A 111 -5.38 -5.01 4.47
CA CYS A 111 -5.86 -3.82 3.78
C CYS A 111 -7.09 -4.09 2.91
N LYS A 112 -7.73 -3.00 2.48
CA LYS A 112 -8.84 -3.08 1.54
C LYS A 112 -8.34 -3.44 0.14
N GLN A 113 -9.24 -4.06 -0.63
CA GLN A 113 -9.05 -4.33 -2.04
C GLN A 113 -10.08 -3.55 -2.85
N VAL A 114 -9.68 -3.01 -4.00
CA VAL A 114 -10.57 -2.30 -4.92
C VAL A 114 -10.32 -2.77 -6.35
N CYS A 115 -11.39 -3.13 -7.06
CA CYS A 115 -11.33 -3.52 -8.46
C CYS A 115 -11.61 -2.32 -9.37
N ILE A 116 -10.73 -2.03 -10.33
CA ILE A 116 -10.83 -0.85 -11.20
C ILE A 116 -10.94 -1.16 -12.69
N GLY A 117 -10.73 -2.41 -13.12
CA GLY A 117 -10.57 -2.77 -14.52
C GLY A 117 -11.78 -2.44 -15.40
N GLY A 118 -12.99 -2.62 -14.89
CA GLY A 118 -14.20 -2.25 -15.62
C GLY A 118 -14.34 -0.74 -15.83
N ALA A 119 -14.09 0.07 -14.81
CA ALA A 119 -14.13 1.53 -14.91
C ALA A 119 -13.05 2.06 -15.87
N ILE A 120 -11.84 1.51 -15.81
CA ILE A 120 -10.77 1.84 -16.75
C ILE A 120 -11.15 1.46 -18.18
N THR A 121 -11.81 0.32 -18.38
CA THR A 121 -12.32 -0.13 -19.68
C THR A 121 -13.40 0.80 -20.23
N GLU A 122 -14.30 1.33 -19.39
CA GLU A 122 -15.29 2.33 -19.84
C GLU A 122 -14.61 3.64 -20.26
N LEU A 123 -13.57 4.08 -19.54
CA LEU A 123 -12.80 5.27 -19.95
C LEU A 123 -12.13 5.08 -21.31
N GLU A 124 -11.58 3.89 -21.58
CA GLU A 124 -11.04 3.51 -22.89
C GLU A 124 -12.11 3.53 -24.00
N ARG A 125 -13.37 3.20 -23.69
CA ARG A 125 -14.48 3.30 -24.65
C ARG A 125 -14.87 4.75 -24.97
N VAL A 126 -14.79 5.66 -23.98
CA VAL A 126 -15.02 7.10 -24.21
C VAL A 126 -13.98 7.65 -25.18
N ARG A 127 -12.71 7.26 -25.00
CA ARG A 127 -11.62 7.57 -25.91
C ARG A 127 -10.45 6.60 -25.67
N GLU A 128 -10.01 5.95 -26.74
CA GLU A 128 -8.80 5.14 -26.73
C GLU A 128 -7.60 5.90 -26.14
N GLY A 129 -6.95 5.28 -25.16
CA GLY A 129 -5.81 5.81 -24.41
C GLY A 129 -6.17 6.65 -23.19
N LEU A 130 -7.45 6.93 -22.91
CA LEU A 130 -7.86 7.73 -21.75
C LEU A 130 -7.66 7.00 -20.42
N GLY A 131 -8.15 5.76 -20.31
CA GLY A 131 -7.96 4.91 -19.15
C GLY A 131 -6.48 4.65 -18.89
N GLN A 132 -5.70 4.31 -19.92
CA GLN A 132 -4.25 4.12 -19.81
C GLN A 132 -3.53 5.39 -19.33
N THR A 133 -3.85 6.56 -19.89
CA THR A 133 -3.24 7.83 -19.48
C THR A 133 -3.55 8.18 -18.03
N LEU A 134 -4.79 7.95 -17.58
CA LEU A 134 -5.22 8.22 -16.21
C LEU A 134 -4.61 7.22 -15.22
N LEU A 135 -4.52 5.94 -15.59
CA LEU A 135 -3.89 4.91 -14.78
C LEU A 135 -2.39 5.20 -14.56
N ALA A 136 -1.69 5.65 -15.61
CA ALA A 136 -0.29 6.09 -15.49
C ALA A 136 -0.13 7.25 -14.48
N ALA A 137 -1.04 8.23 -14.52
CA ALA A 137 -1.01 9.32 -13.55
C ALA A 137 -1.37 8.87 -12.12
N LEU A 138 -2.24 7.87 -11.98
CA LEU A 138 -2.59 7.28 -10.70
C LEU A 138 -1.43 6.50 -10.08
N TYR A 139 -0.66 5.75 -10.88
CA TYR A 139 0.50 5.01 -10.38
C TYR A 139 1.58 5.96 -9.84
N ASP A 140 1.81 7.11 -10.47
CA ASP A 140 2.69 8.14 -9.92
C ASP A 140 2.24 8.60 -8.52
N ALA A 141 0.93 8.70 -8.27
CA ALA A 141 0.41 9.00 -6.95
C ALA A 141 0.58 7.84 -5.96
N PHE A 142 0.43 6.58 -6.41
CA PHE A 142 0.67 5.40 -5.57
C PHE A 142 2.11 5.32 -5.07
N HIS A 143 3.09 5.68 -5.91
CA HIS A 143 4.51 5.74 -5.51
C HIS A 143 4.82 6.77 -4.42
N MET A 144 3.89 7.69 -4.13
CA MET A 144 4.00 8.68 -3.06
C MET A 144 3.25 8.28 -1.79
N LEU A 145 2.70 7.05 -1.74
CA LEU A 145 1.93 6.51 -0.61
C LEU A 145 2.63 5.25 -0.06
N PRO A 146 2.33 4.85 1.20
CA PRO A 146 2.70 3.53 1.70
C PRO A 146 2.26 2.43 0.73
N THR A 147 3.04 1.35 0.62
CA THR A 147 3.01 0.40 -0.51
C THR A 147 1.59 0.03 -0.94
N VAL A 148 1.20 0.52 -2.12
CA VAL A 148 -0.04 0.15 -2.81
C VAL A 148 0.27 -0.95 -3.81
N CYS A 149 -0.35 -2.11 -3.64
CA CYS A 149 -0.22 -3.20 -4.60
C CYS A 149 -1.13 -2.94 -5.79
N SER A 150 -0.60 -2.24 -6.80
CA SER A 150 -1.24 -2.04 -8.11
C SER A 150 -0.97 -3.23 -9.03
N PRO A 151 -1.60 -3.31 -10.22
CA PRO A 151 -1.19 -4.27 -11.26
C PRO A 151 0.29 -4.16 -11.65
N GLU A 152 0.89 -2.96 -11.62
CA GLU A 152 2.33 -2.78 -11.82
C GLU A 152 3.15 -3.45 -10.70
N TYR A 153 2.77 -3.20 -9.45
CA TYR A 153 3.47 -3.80 -8.31
C TYR A 153 3.28 -5.32 -8.26
N THR A 154 2.06 -5.81 -8.53
CA THR A 154 1.77 -7.24 -8.64
C THR A 154 2.62 -7.88 -9.74
N PHE A 155 2.79 -7.20 -10.87
CA PHE A 155 3.64 -7.71 -11.94
C PHE A 155 5.11 -7.77 -11.52
N TRP A 156 5.60 -6.77 -10.78
CA TRP A 156 6.93 -6.83 -10.18
C TRP A 156 7.07 -7.99 -9.18
N LEU A 157 6.07 -8.24 -8.33
CA LEU A 157 6.05 -9.41 -7.45
C LEU A 157 6.11 -10.71 -8.24
N ALA A 158 5.35 -10.84 -9.33
CA ALA A 158 5.40 -12.03 -10.17
C ALA A 158 6.78 -12.24 -10.80
N GLN A 159 7.42 -11.17 -11.28
CA GLN A 159 8.79 -11.21 -11.80
C GLN A 159 9.76 -11.69 -10.71
N HIS A 160 9.63 -11.16 -9.50
CA HIS A 160 10.48 -11.52 -8.37
C HIS A 160 10.28 -12.99 -7.94
N THR A 161 9.03 -13.42 -7.73
CA THR A 161 8.69 -14.73 -7.17
C THR A 161 8.81 -15.88 -8.17
N TYR A 162 8.32 -15.72 -9.40
CA TYR A 162 8.28 -16.83 -10.37
C TYR A 162 9.43 -16.80 -11.36
N TRP A 163 9.99 -15.63 -11.64
CA TRP A 163 10.98 -15.44 -12.71
C TRP A 163 12.35 -14.98 -12.19
N TYR A 164 12.62 -15.17 -10.89
CA TYR A 164 13.91 -14.85 -10.25
C TYR A 164 14.35 -13.38 -10.42
N GLY A 165 13.38 -12.47 -10.52
CA GLY A 165 13.62 -11.04 -10.76
C GLY A 165 13.83 -10.68 -12.23
N GLU A 166 13.75 -11.65 -13.15
CA GLU A 166 13.87 -11.40 -14.58
C GLU A 166 12.64 -10.71 -15.17
N SER A 167 12.86 -10.01 -16.28
CA SER A 167 11.79 -9.26 -16.95
C SER A 167 10.76 -10.15 -17.65
N ASP A 168 11.13 -11.40 -17.96
CA ASP A 168 10.29 -12.41 -18.60
C ASP A 168 10.56 -13.82 -18.05
N GLU A 169 9.69 -14.77 -18.39
CA GLU A 169 9.77 -16.13 -17.87
C GLU A 169 10.81 -17.03 -18.57
N LYS A 170 11.62 -16.54 -19.52
CA LYS A 170 12.46 -17.42 -20.36
C LYS A 170 13.48 -18.20 -19.54
N TYR A 171 14.22 -17.49 -18.69
CA TYR A 171 15.24 -18.10 -17.85
C TYR A 171 14.61 -19.12 -16.87
N ALA A 172 13.51 -18.73 -16.23
CA ALA A 172 12.81 -19.62 -15.30
C ALA A 172 12.21 -20.86 -15.98
N VAL A 173 11.73 -20.74 -17.22
CA VAL A 173 11.28 -21.88 -18.04
C VAL A 173 12.45 -22.81 -18.36
N GLU A 174 13.61 -22.27 -18.76
CA GLU A 174 14.80 -23.07 -19.06
C GLU A 174 15.26 -23.89 -17.84
N GLU A 175 15.37 -23.23 -16.68
CA GLU A 175 15.74 -23.89 -15.41
C GLU A 175 14.69 -24.95 -15.00
N ALA A 176 13.40 -24.63 -15.09
CA ALA A 176 12.32 -25.56 -14.72
C ALA A 176 12.24 -26.76 -15.68
N MET A 177 12.44 -26.56 -16.98
CA MET A 177 12.51 -27.66 -17.95
C MET A 177 13.68 -28.60 -17.66
N ALA A 178 14.85 -28.05 -17.30
CA ALA A 178 16.01 -28.84 -16.92
C ALA A 178 15.81 -29.61 -15.60
N MET A 179 15.16 -28.98 -14.61
CA MET A 179 14.89 -29.59 -13.31
C MET A 179 13.86 -30.73 -13.38
N HIS A 180 12.84 -30.59 -14.22
CA HIS A 180 11.72 -31.53 -14.33
C HIS A 180 11.81 -32.48 -15.54
N ASP A 181 12.90 -32.45 -16.30
CA ASP A 181 13.12 -33.27 -17.52
C ASP A 181 11.96 -33.15 -18.54
N CYS A 182 11.38 -31.95 -18.64
CA CYS A 182 10.28 -31.66 -19.57
C CYS A 182 10.81 -31.47 -20.99
N LYS A 183 10.12 -32.03 -21.98
CA LYS A 183 10.55 -31.98 -23.40
C LYS A 183 10.05 -30.74 -24.13
N SER A 184 9.02 -30.09 -23.61
CA SER A 184 8.51 -28.83 -24.15
C SER A 184 7.97 -27.91 -23.07
N ARG A 185 7.79 -26.64 -23.44
CA ARG A 185 7.19 -25.62 -22.56
C ARG A 185 5.74 -25.93 -22.24
N GLU A 186 5.00 -26.49 -23.20
CA GLU A 186 3.60 -26.87 -23.01
C GLU A 186 3.47 -27.96 -21.95
N GLU A 187 4.34 -28.98 -22.00
CA GLU A 187 4.38 -30.03 -20.97
C GLU A 187 4.65 -29.45 -19.58
N LEU A 188 5.59 -28.49 -19.46
CA LEU A 188 5.87 -27.81 -18.21
C LEU A 188 4.66 -27.02 -17.69
N VAL A 189 4.01 -26.24 -18.56
CA VAL A 189 2.86 -25.40 -18.18
C VAL A 189 1.65 -26.26 -17.79
N ASP A 190 1.36 -27.32 -18.54
CA ASP A 190 0.19 -28.18 -18.32
C ASP A 190 0.37 -29.10 -17.11
N THR A 191 1.60 -29.57 -16.86
CA THR A 191 1.88 -30.56 -15.80
C THR A 191 2.18 -29.92 -14.46
N PHE A 192 2.90 -28.79 -14.45
CA PHE A 192 3.41 -28.15 -13.22
C PHE A 192 2.76 -26.80 -12.92
N ASP A 193 1.72 -26.40 -13.68
CA ASP A 193 1.04 -25.12 -13.55
C ASP A 193 2.01 -23.91 -13.56
N PHE A 194 3.06 -23.98 -14.37
CA PHE A 194 4.10 -22.94 -14.42
C PHE A 194 3.50 -21.55 -14.70
N PHE A 195 3.93 -20.53 -13.96
CA PHE A 195 3.37 -19.19 -14.04
C PHE A 195 3.99 -18.40 -15.21
N THR A 196 3.17 -17.99 -16.17
CA THR A 196 3.61 -17.34 -17.42
C THR A 196 3.10 -15.91 -17.54
N HIS A 197 3.70 -15.14 -18.45
CA HIS A 197 3.19 -13.82 -18.82
C HIS A 197 1.74 -13.86 -19.31
N GLU A 198 1.38 -14.92 -20.04
CA GLU A 198 0.04 -15.10 -20.57
C GLU A 198 -0.97 -15.31 -19.45
N LYS A 199 -0.62 -16.11 -18.42
CA LYS A 199 -1.45 -16.25 -17.21
C LYS A 199 -1.61 -14.91 -16.49
N PHE A 200 -0.54 -14.13 -16.37
CA PHE A 200 -0.60 -12.84 -15.69
C PHE A 200 -1.59 -11.87 -16.37
N PHE A 201 -1.53 -11.78 -17.70
CA PHE A 201 -2.34 -10.84 -18.49
C PHE A 201 -3.63 -11.45 -19.06
N ALA A 202 -4.08 -12.60 -18.56
CA ALA A 202 -5.28 -13.26 -19.08
C ALA A 202 -6.53 -12.36 -18.95
N GLU A 203 -6.63 -11.65 -17.83
CA GLU A 203 -7.83 -10.88 -17.45
C GLU A 203 -7.66 -9.36 -17.60
N MET A 204 -6.45 -8.89 -17.93
CA MET A 204 -6.13 -7.47 -18.01
C MET A 204 -5.26 -7.17 -19.24
N PRO A 205 -5.40 -5.99 -19.87
CA PRO A 205 -4.55 -5.64 -20.98
C PRO A 205 -3.09 -5.52 -20.54
N LYS A 206 -2.15 -5.87 -21.42
CA LYS A 206 -0.70 -5.85 -21.13
C LYS A 206 -0.20 -4.50 -20.60
N TRP A 207 -0.78 -3.40 -21.08
CA TRP A 207 -0.41 -2.07 -20.63
C TRP A 207 -0.90 -1.75 -19.21
N ALA A 208 -1.81 -2.52 -18.61
CA ALA A 208 -2.31 -2.24 -17.24
C ALA A 208 -1.19 -2.34 -16.18
N ALA A 209 -0.21 -3.23 -16.39
CA ALA A 209 0.96 -3.32 -15.52
C ALA A 209 2.01 -2.23 -15.79
N ARG A 210 1.99 -1.59 -16.97
CA ARG A 210 2.92 -0.52 -17.36
C ARG A 210 2.20 0.52 -18.22
N PRO A 211 1.29 1.30 -17.62
CA PRO A 211 0.49 2.26 -18.36
C PRO A 211 1.34 3.46 -18.81
N GLU A 212 0.95 4.09 -19.92
CA GLU A 212 1.66 5.23 -20.48
C GLU A 212 0.72 6.42 -20.72
N ARG A 213 1.28 7.63 -20.66
CA ARG A 213 0.57 8.88 -20.95
C ARG A 213 0.45 9.11 -22.46
N VAL A 214 -0.42 8.35 -23.11
CA VAL A 214 -0.59 8.37 -24.58
C VAL A 214 -1.43 9.57 -25.06
N LEU A 215 -2.21 10.21 -24.17
CA LEU A 215 -3.00 11.40 -24.49
C LEU A 215 -2.43 12.69 -23.90
N SER A 216 -2.49 13.77 -24.68
CA SER A 216 -2.22 15.12 -24.19
C SER A 216 -3.35 15.65 -23.29
N ARG A 217 -3.04 16.62 -22.43
CA ARG A 217 -4.03 17.26 -21.54
C ARG A 217 -5.24 17.84 -22.28
N HIS A 218 -5.03 18.38 -23.48
CA HIS A 218 -6.14 18.89 -24.30
C HIS A 218 -7.06 17.76 -24.76
N GLN A 219 -6.51 16.62 -25.18
CA GLN A 219 -7.29 15.44 -25.60
C GLN A 219 -8.06 14.84 -24.43
N VAL A 220 -7.45 14.76 -23.24
CA VAL A 220 -8.11 14.31 -22.00
C VAL A 220 -9.30 15.21 -21.67
N ARG A 221 -9.12 16.53 -21.64
CA ARG A 221 -10.21 17.49 -21.38
C ARG A 221 -11.34 17.40 -22.40
N ARG A 222 -11.02 17.19 -23.68
CA ARG A 222 -12.01 17.04 -24.74
C ARG A 222 -12.81 15.74 -24.61
N ALA A 223 -12.17 14.66 -24.16
CA ALA A 223 -12.85 13.39 -23.88
C ALA A 223 -13.79 13.53 -22.67
N ALA A 224 -13.27 14.10 -21.56
CA ALA A 224 -14.04 14.41 -20.36
C ALA A 224 -15.27 15.30 -20.65
N ALA A 225 -15.19 16.26 -21.57
CA ALA A 225 -16.33 17.11 -21.91
C ALA A 225 -17.51 16.36 -22.57
N ARG A 226 -17.33 15.12 -23.01
CA ARG A 226 -18.32 14.33 -23.76
C ARG A 226 -19.03 13.28 -22.91
N ASP A 227 -18.50 12.98 -21.73
CA ASP A 227 -18.98 11.90 -20.88
C ASP A 227 -18.90 12.32 -19.40
N ASP A 228 -20.00 12.11 -18.67
CA ASP A 228 -20.14 12.61 -17.31
C ASP A 228 -19.20 11.89 -16.33
N PHE A 229 -19.00 10.57 -16.51
CA PHE A 229 -18.10 9.78 -15.70
C PHE A 229 -16.64 10.14 -15.96
N ALA A 230 -16.25 10.23 -17.24
CA ALA A 230 -14.91 10.69 -17.63
C ALA A 230 -14.59 12.09 -17.08
N ARG A 231 -15.59 13.00 -17.05
CA ARG A 231 -15.45 14.32 -16.44
C ARG A 231 -15.18 14.25 -14.94
N GLU A 232 -15.92 13.40 -14.23
CA GLU A 232 -15.77 13.20 -12.79
C GLU A 232 -14.38 12.67 -12.43
N VAL A 233 -13.95 11.62 -13.14
CA VAL A 233 -12.63 10.99 -12.97
C VAL A 233 -11.51 11.97 -13.27
N VAL A 234 -11.57 12.69 -14.39
CA VAL A 234 -10.56 13.70 -14.75
C VAL A 234 -10.52 14.83 -13.74
N GLY A 235 -11.65 15.26 -13.19
CA GLY A 235 -11.72 16.26 -12.13
C GLY A 235 -11.04 15.81 -10.83
N ALA A 236 -11.21 14.54 -10.44
CA ALA A 236 -10.47 13.97 -9.32
C ALA A 236 -8.97 13.90 -9.61
N MET A 237 -8.55 13.57 -10.84
CA MET A 237 -7.12 13.56 -11.23
C MET A 237 -6.48 14.92 -11.26
N ASP A 238 -7.20 15.94 -11.72
CA ASP A 238 -6.74 17.31 -11.57
C ASP A 238 -6.58 17.69 -10.08
N SER A 239 -7.44 17.17 -9.19
CA SER A 239 -7.33 17.42 -7.74
C SER A 239 -6.11 16.74 -7.11
N ILE A 240 -5.86 15.47 -7.45
CA ILE A 240 -4.62 14.77 -7.05
C ILE A 240 -3.39 15.51 -7.53
N TRP A 241 -3.38 15.91 -8.81
CA TRP A 241 -2.25 16.62 -9.39
C TRP A 241 -1.99 17.96 -8.70
N ASN A 242 -3.05 18.70 -8.36
CA ASN A 242 -2.91 19.95 -7.60
C ASN A 242 -2.32 19.70 -6.20
N ILE A 243 -2.70 18.62 -5.53
CA ILE A 243 -2.11 18.26 -4.23
C ILE A 243 -0.61 18.02 -4.39
N VAL A 244 -0.23 17.15 -5.33
CA VAL A 244 1.18 16.83 -5.63
C VAL A 244 2.01 18.08 -5.95
N GLN A 245 1.44 19.04 -6.69
CA GLN A 245 2.18 20.25 -7.07
C GLN A 245 2.31 21.29 -5.95
N PHE A 246 1.31 21.44 -5.08
CA PHE A 246 1.21 22.62 -4.21
C PHE A 246 1.25 22.34 -2.70
N TYR A 247 1.10 21.09 -2.27
CA TYR A 247 0.98 20.77 -0.83
C TYR A 247 2.21 20.07 -0.22
N GLY A 248 3.25 19.79 -1.03
CA GLY A 248 4.49 19.22 -0.53
C GLY A 248 5.23 20.13 0.48
N PRO A 249 6.27 19.62 1.17
CA PRO A 249 6.91 18.33 0.95
C PRO A 249 6.08 17.14 1.47
N PHE A 250 6.17 16.02 0.75
CA PHE A 250 5.57 14.74 1.13
C PHE A 250 6.55 13.90 1.93
N ALA A 251 6.03 12.98 2.74
CA ALA A 251 6.88 12.08 3.51
C ALA A 251 7.51 11.05 2.58
N GLU A 252 8.77 10.68 2.86
CA GLU A 252 9.36 9.50 2.23
C GLU A 252 8.68 8.25 2.80
N VAL A 253 7.98 7.54 1.92
CA VAL A 253 7.19 6.35 2.23
C VAL A 253 7.58 5.21 1.29
N GLY A 254 7.32 3.98 1.72
CA GLY A 254 7.74 2.75 1.05
C GLY A 254 8.83 2.02 1.84
N THR A 255 9.48 1.07 1.18
CA THR A 255 10.32 0.06 1.84
C THR A 255 11.76 0.06 1.34
N GLY A 256 12.05 0.79 0.25
CA GLY A 256 13.37 0.84 -0.39
C GLY A 256 14.49 1.33 0.52
N GLY A 257 14.17 2.14 1.53
CA GLY A 257 15.15 2.62 2.53
C GLY A 257 15.57 1.55 3.54
N ALA A 258 14.80 0.47 3.71
CA ALA A 258 15.12 -0.59 4.66
C ALA A 258 15.89 -1.76 4.05
N GLY A 259 15.78 -1.99 2.74
CA GLY A 259 16.43 -3.14 2.09
C GLY A 259 15.86 -4.50 2.52
N LEU A 260 14.60 -4.51 2.98
CA LEU A 260 13.85 -5.70 3.35
C LEU A 260 12.57 -5.77 2.51
N ASP A 261 12.09 -7.00 2.27
CA ASP A 261 10.81 -7.22 1.62
C ASP A 261 9.65 -6.98 2.60
N ALA A 262 8.74 -6.10 2.20
CA ALA A 262 7.54 -5.82 2.97
C ALA A 262 6.48 -6.88 2.72
N ILE A 263 5.95 -7.41 3.82
CA ILE A 263 4.83 -8.36 3.76
C ILE A 263 3.48 -7.70 4.02
N ASP A 264 3.45 -6.40 4.29
CA ASP A 264 2.20 -5.66 4.46
C ASP A 264 1.99 -4.65 3.33
N LEU A 265 0.73 -4.43 2.98
CA LEU A 265 0.30 -3.60 1.87
C LEU A 265 -0.72 -2.61 2.40
N ALA A 266 -0.60 -1.33 2.06
CA ALA A 266 -1.53 -0.31 2.53
C ALA A 266 -2.88 -0.39 1.81
N LEU A 267 -2.88 -0.90 0.58
CA LEU A 267 -4.05 -1.09 -0.28
C LEU A 267 -3.72 -2.08 -1.40
N VAL A 268 -4.69 -2.90 -1.83
CA VAL A 268 -4.58 -3.68 -3.07
C VAL A 268 -5.54 -3.12 -4.12
N VAL A 269 -5.01 -2.80 -5.29
CA VAL A 269 -5.77 -2.36 -6.46
C VAL A 269 -5.71 -3.46 -7.50
N ARG A 270 -6.86 -4.03 -7.81
CA ARG A 270 -7.02 -5.18 -8.68
C ARG A 270 -7.66 -4.76 -9.98
N TRP A 271 -7.41 -5.51 -11.04
CA TRP A 271 -8.16 -5.34 -12.28
C TRP A 271 -9.58 -5.88 -12.10
N GLN A 272 -9.73 -7.06 -11.50
CA GLN A 272 -11.03 -7.66 -11.16
C GLN A 272 -10.92 -8.61 -9.95
N GLU A 273 -12.06 -9.02 -9.39
CA GLU A 273 -12.12 -9.79 -8.14
C GLU A 273 -11.44 -11.17 -8.22
N GLU A 274 -11.41 -11.77 -9.40
CA GLU A 274 -10.83 -13.11 -9.65
C GLU A 274 -9.56 -13.03 -10.51
N ASP A 275 -8.90 -11.87 -10.57
CA ASP A 275 -7.61 -11.78 -11.26
C ASP A 275 -6.48 -12.49 -10.49
N VAL A 276 -5.37 -12.67 -11.19
CA VAL A 276 -4.17 -13.33 -10.66
C VAL A 276 -3.51 -12.61 -9.49
N CYS A 277 -3.88 -11.36 -9.18
CA CYS A 277 -3.22 -10.58 -8.11
C CYS A 277 -3.28 -11.29 -6.76
N GLY A 278 -4.41 -11.93 -6.44
CA GLY A 278 -4.56 -12.68 -5.19
C GLY A 278 -3.53 -13.81 -5.05
N ARG A 279 -3.37 -14.61 -6.11
CA ARG A 279 -2.38 -15.70 -6.16
C ARG A 279 -0.95 -15.19 -6.07
N VAL A 280 -0.61 -14.15 -6.83
CA VAL A 280 0.76 -13.61 -6.84
C VAL A 280 1.15 -13.06 -5.47
N ILE A 281 0.23 -12.35 -4.81
CA ILE A 281 0.47 -11.85 -3.45
C ILE A 281 0.65 -13.01 -2.47
N ASP A 282 -0.24 -14.01 -2.50
CA ASP A 282 -0.16 -15.19 -1.61
C ASP A 282 1.17 -15.95 -1.78
N ASP A 283 1.56 -16.25 -3.02
CA ASP A 283 2.82 -16.94 -3.34
C ASP A 283 4.06 -16.11 -2.94
N PHE A 284 4.02 -14.78 -3.11
CA PHE A 284 5.08 -13.88 -2.64
C PHE A 284 5.17 -13.87 -1.11
N LEU A 285 4.05 -13.79 -0.39
CA LEU A 285 4.04 -13.83 1.07
C LEU A 285 4.60 -15.14 1.60
N GLN A 286 4.26 -16.27 0.97
CA GLN A 286 4.84 -17.57 1.30
C GLN A 286 6.36 -17.57 1.07
N TYR A 287 6.81 -17.04 -0.08
CA TYR A 287 8.23 -16.93 -0.42
C TYR A 287 9.02 -16.10 0.61
N VAL A 288 8.48 -14.96 1.04
CA VAL A 288 9.14 -14.10 2.05
C VAL A 288 9.01 -14.66 3.47
N ALA A 289 7.91 -15.35 3.79
CA ALA A 289 7.78 -16.01 5.09
C ALA A 289 8.86 -17.09 5.32
N ASP A 290 9.35 -17.70 4.24
CA ASP A 290 10.43 -18.68 4.28
C ASP A 290 11.83 -18.05 4.44
N SER A 291 11.98 -16.73 4.31
CA SER A 291 13.29 -16.05 4.26
C SER A 291 13.84 -15.53 5.60
N GLU A 292 13.12 -15.66 6.74
CA GLU A 292 13.43 -15.08 8.07
C GLU A 292 13.62 -13.53 8.10
N GLU A 293 13.87 -12.89 6.96
CA GLU A 293 14.18 -11.47 6.75
C GLU A 293 12.97 -10.75 6.16
N LEU A 294 12.00 -10.39 7.01
CA LEU A 294 10.75 -9.77 6.57
C LEU A 294 10.43 -8.48 7.31
N LEU A 295 9.84 -7.53 6.60
CA LEU A 295 9.34 -6.29 7.17
C LEU A 295 7.82 -6.36 7.37
N LEU A 296 7.38 -6.31 8.62
CA LEU A 296 5.96 -6.27 9.02
C LEU A 296 5.34 -4.86 8.86
N ALA A 297 5.56 -4.21 7.70
CA ALA A 297 5.05 -2.87 7.43
C ALA A 297 4.96 -2.59 5.93
N SER A 298 3.96 -1.80 5.55
CA SER A 298 3.77 -1.25 4.20
C SER A 298 4.67 -0.03 3.91
N SER A 299 5.29 0.54 4.94
CA SER A 299 6.26 1.62 4.82
C SER A 299 7.13 1.65 6.05
N VAL A 300 8.40 2.03 5.88
CA VAL A 300 9.35 2.20 6.99
C VAL A 300 10.26 3.39 6.73
N THR A 301 10.37 4.28 7.71
CA THR A 301 11.21 5.47 7.63
C THR A 301 12.12 5.54 8.85
N SER A 302 13.43 5.69 8.64
CA SER A 302 14.38 5.94 9.73
C SER A 302 14.31 7.41 10.12
N LEU A 303 14.02 7.69 11.38
CA LEU A 303 13.91 9.03 11.93
C LEU A 303 14.92 9.24 13.04
N LYS A 304 15.51 10.42 13.08
CA LYS A 304 16.30 10.84 14.24
C LYS A 304 15.38 11.26 15.37
N VAL A 305 15.79 10.89 16.56
CA VAL A 305 15.02 11.17 17.77
C VAL A 305 15.24 12.60 18.20
N ASP A 306 16.42 13.16 17.96
CA ASP A 306 16.74 14.55 18.17
C ASP A 306 16.47 15.43 16.92
N GLY A 307 16.48 16.75 17.09
CA GLY A 307 16.48 17.69 15.97
C GLY A 307 15.14 17.91 15.25
N GLY A 308 14.02 17.40 15.78
CA GLY A 308 12.68 17.66 15.24
C GLY A 308 12.34 16.90 13.96
N ASP A 309 13.09 15.85 13.64
CA ASP A 309 12.88 15.02 12.44
C ASP A 309 11.50 14.35 12.46
N ILE A 310 11.09 13.81 13.61
CA ILE A 310 9.75 13.23 13.81
C ILE A 310 8.64 14.26 13.54
N ALA A 311 8.78 15.50 14.02
CA ALA A 311 7.78 16.54 13.79
C ALA A 311 7.70 16.95 12.31
N THR A 312 8.86 17.00 11.64
CA THR A 312 8.94 17.27 10.20
C THR A 312 8.26 16.17 9.41
N TRP A 313 8.54 14.90 9.74
CA TRP A 313 7.92 13.74 9.13
C TRP A 313 6.41 13.70 9.37
N LEU A 314 5.93 13.97 10.60
CA LEU A 314 4.49 14.06 10.90
C LEU A 314 3.79 15.13 10.04
N LYS A 315 4.42 16.30 9.87
CA LYS A 315 3.89 17.37 9.00
C LYS A 315 3.87 16.95 7.53
N GLN A 316 4.90 16.27 7.05
CA GLN A 316 4.95 15.72 5.71
C GLN A 316 3.87 14.65 5.50
N MET A 317 3.60 13.83 6.52
CA MET A 317 2.53 12.84 6.51
C MET A 317 1.13 13.47 6.44
N GLU A 318 0.93 14.71 6.90
CA GLU A 318 -0.34 15.44 6.67
C GLU A 318 -0.58 15.67 5.17
N ALA A 319 0.46 16.05 4.41
CA ALA A 319 0.37 16.19 2.96
C ALA A 319 0.17 14.83 2.27
N THR A 320 0.88 13.79 2.73
CA THR A 320 0.71 12.42 2.23
C THR A 320 -0.71 11.89 2.49
N ALA A 321 -1.30 12.17 3.66
CA ALA A 321 -2.67 11.79 3.97
C ALA A 321 -3.71 12.58 3.14
N MET A 322 -3.44 13.85 2.83
CA MET A 322 -4.28 14.61 1.91
C MET A 322 -4.29 13.98 0.50
N LEU A 323 -3.12 13.57 0.01
CA LEU A 323 -2.99 12.84 -1.24
C LEU A 323 -3.74 11.50 -1.17
N ALA A 324 -3.57 10.74 -0.09
CA ALA A 324 -4.26 9.46 0.12
C ALA A 324 -5.78 9.63 0.06
N LYS A 325 -6.36 10.61 0.75
CA LYS A 325 -7.81 10.90 0.73
C LYS A 325 -8.31 11.24 -0.68
N ALA A 326 -7.53 11.99 -1.47
CA ALA A 326 -7.88 12.28 -2.85
C ALA A 326 -7.79 11.04 -3.77
N VAL A 327 -6.81 10.17 -3.53
CA VAL A 327 -6.71 8.85 -4.16
C VAL A 327 -7.91 7.97 -3.80
N GLU A 328 -8.31 7.91 -2.53
CA GLU A 328 -9.50 7.15 -2.10
C GLU A 328 -10.77 7.66 -2.78
N TYR A 329 -10.92 8.98 -2.91
CA TYR A 329 -12.06 9.57 -3.62
C TYR A 329 -12.10 9.07 -5.07
N LEU A 330 -10.97 9.09 -5.78
CA LEU A 330 -10.91 8.51 -7.12
C LEU A 330 -11.26 7.01 -7.11
N LEU A 331 -10.62 6.23 -6.24
CA LEU A 331 -10.81 4.79 -6.21
C LEU A 331 -12.24 4.38 -5.85
N ASN A 332 -12.94 5.16 -5.03
CA ASN A 332 -14.38 4.97 -4.81
C ASN A 332 -15.20 5.14 -6.08
N MET A 333 -14.79 6.05 -7.00
CA MET A 333 -15.46 6.22 -8.29
C MET A 333 -15.12 5.08 -9.27
N LEU A 334 -13.86 4.67 -9.32
CA LEU A 334 -13.42 3.57 -10.18
C LEU A 334 -13.94 2.20 -9.69
N GLY A 335 -14.13 2.06 -8.38
CA GLY A 335 -14.61 0.85 -7.72
C GLY A 335 -16.13 0.71 -7.64
N ARG A 336 -16.92 1.60 -8.29
CA ARG A 336 -18.39 1.51 -8.24
C ARG A 336 -18.89 0.19 -8.81
N ASP A 337 -19.90 -0.41 -8.15
CA ASP A 337 -20.51 -1.70 -8.51
C ASP A 337 -21.03 -1.74 -9.96
N GLU A 338 -21.40 -0.61 -10.54
CA GLU A 338 -21.89 -0.50 -11.92
C GLU A 338 -20.82 -0.86 -12.96
N PHE A 339 -19.54 -0.75 -12.59
CA PHE A 339 -18.41 -1.11 -13.42
C PHE A 339 -17.82 -2.48 -13.07
N GLN A 340 -18.35 -3.17 -12.07
CA GLN A 340 -17.83 -4.48 -11.68
C GLN A 340 -18.53 -5.58 -12.47
N THR A 341 -17.74 -6.48 -13.06
CA THR A 341 -18.27 -7.68 -13.72
C THR A 341 -18.80 -8.61 -12.63
N LYS A 342 -20.12 -8.61 -12.40
CA LYS A 342 -20.75 -9.56 -11.47
C LYS A 342 -20.67 -10.97 -12.04
N THR A 343 -19.77 -11.79 -11.51
CA THR A 343 -19.86 -13.23 -11.70
C THR A 343 -21.09 -13.72 -10.94
N LEU A 344 -22.17 -14.00 -11.66
CA LEU A 344 -23.33 -14.69 -11.11
C LEU A 344 -22.88 -16.10 -10.69
N VAL A 345 -22.46 -16.27 -9.44
CA VAL A 345 -22.32 -17.58 -8.84
C VAL A 345 -23.72 -18.19 -8.75
N ARG A 346 -24.07 -19.05 -9.70
CA ARG A 346 -25.19 -19.98 -9.55
C ARG A 346 -24.82 -20.92 -8.41
N VAL A 347 -25.26 -20.59 -7.21
CA VAL A 347 -25.33 -21.56 -6.10
C VAL A 347 -26.35 -22.61 -6.53
N PHE A 348 -25.87 -23.76 -7.01
CA PHE A 348 -26.71 -24.94 -7.12
C PHE A 348 -27.05 -25.38 -5.69
N ALA A 349 -28.35 -25.39 -5.39
CA ALA A 349 -28.95 -25.79 -4.13
C ALA A 349 -28.79 -27.28 -3.83
#